data_AF-A0A238LDH5-F1
#
_entry.id   AF-A0A238LDH5-F1
#
_cell.length_a   1.000
_cell.length_b   1.000
_cell.length_c   1.000
_cell.angle_alpha   90.00
_cell.angle_beta   90.00
_cell.angle_gamma   90.00
#
_symmetry.space_group_name_H-M   'P 1'
#
loop_
_entity.id
_entity.type
_entity.pdbx_description
1 polymer ?
#
loop_
_entity_poly.entity_id
_entity_poly.type
_entity_poly.pdbx_seq_one_letter_code
_entity_poly.pdbx_strand_id
1 'polypeptide(L)'
;MRYDQADIFLVPLFNGQYGVGQVVTTEATPLCAFTLRQQPFDAVAAPLTPAEIIALHKVDAAHLADGTWPVIGLEQIPQISALDRLNALESDPLDPAIIEALLNAWHGLYPWDGFPDRTFFDGLLCTGVSKPASARTKGQLA
;
A
#
# COMPACT_ATOMS: atom_id res chain seq x y z
N MET A 1 -1.43 -11.35 16.06
CA MET A 1 -1.21 -10.05 16.75
C MET A 1 -2.41 -9.16 16.42
N ARG A 2 -2.73 -8.16 17.25
CA ARG A 2 -3.80 -7.20 16.96
C ARG A 2 -3.13 -5.92 16.47
N TYR A 3 -3.44 -5.49 15.25
CA TYR A 3 -3.06 -4.17 14.74
C TYR A 3 -4.04 -3.13 15.28
N ASP A 4 -3.58 -1.90 15.46
CA ASP A 4 -4.35 -0.76 15.94
C ASP A 4 -4.27 0.42 14.96
N GLN A 5 -5.12 1.42 15.19
CA GLN A 5 -5.09 2.64 14.40
C GLN A 5 -3.73 3.32 14.56
N ALA A 6 -3.22 3.86 13.45
CA ALA A 6 -1.95 4.57 13.35
C ALA A 6 -0.69 3.67 13.32
N ASP A 7 -0.85 2.35 13.40
CA ASP A 7 0.23 1.39 13.21
C ASP A 7 0.86 1.50 11.83
N ILE A 8 2.19 1.54 11.81
CA ILE A 8 3.03 1.42 10.61
C ILE A 8 3.36 -0.05 10.42
N PHE A 9 3.14 -0.55 9.20
CA PHE A 9 3.41 -1.93 8.85
C PHE A 9 4.21 -2.03 7.55
N LEU A 10 4.81 -3.20 7.36
CA LEU A 10 5.61 -3.53 6.19
C LEU A 10 4.87 -4.48 5.25
N VAL A 11 5.05 -4.30 3.95
CA VAL A 11 4.52 -5.18 2.90
C VAL A 11 5.69 -5.77 2.10
N PRO A 12 5.81 -7.10 1.97
CA PRO A 12 6.95 -7.73 1.33
C PRO A 12 7.05 -7.38 -0.17
N LEU A 13 8.27 -7.07 -0.62
CA LEU A 13 8.59 -6.88 -2.03
C LEU A 13 9.49 -8.00 -2.55
N PHE A 14 9.46 -8.27 -3.86
CA PHE A 14 10.22 -9.36 -4.48
C PHE A 14 11.74 -9.20 -4.42
N ASN A 15 12.23 -7.99 -4.14
CA ASN A 15 13.66 -7.72 -3.97
C ASN A 15 14.15 -7.93 -2.53
N GLY A 16 13.32 -8.47 -1.63
CA GLY A 16 13.65 -8.71 -0.22
C GLY A 16 13.60 -7.47 0.66
N GLN A 17 13.17 -6.34 0.11
CA GLN A 17 12.85 -5.13 0.87
C GLN A 17 11.35 -5.07 1.15
N TYR A 18 10.89 -4.03 1.82
CA TYR A 18 9.49 -3.86 2.20
C TYR A 18 8.96 -2.50 1.76
N GLY A 19 7.74 -2.49 1.22
CA GLY A 19 6.93 -1.29 1.11
C GLY A 19 6.36 -0.91 2.47
N VAL A 20 5.95 0.35 2.62
CA VAL A 20 5.43 0.87 3.90
C VAL A 20 3.96 1.25 3.78
N GLY A 21 3.15 0.74 4.70
CA GLY A 21 1.76 1.12 4.89
C GLY A 21 1.48 1.61 6.30
N GLN A 22 0.32 2.25 6.48
CA GLN A 22 -0.18 2.69 7.78
C GLN A 22 -1.68 2.42 7.91
N VAL A 23 -2.09 1.92 9.08
CA VAL A 23 -3.50 1.71 9.42
C VAL A 23 -4.15 3.06 9.72
N VAL A 24 -5.14 3.44 8.94
CA VAL A 24 -5.89 4.70 9.08
C VAL A 24 -7.13 4.50 9.95
N THR A 25 -7.85 3.38 9.80
CA THR A 25 -8.98 2.98 10.66
C THR A 25 -8.98 1.46 10.84
N THR A 26 -9.59 0.99 11.93
CA THR A 26 -9.65 -0.42 12.36
C THR A 26 -11.08 -0.95 12.42
N GLU A 27 -11.95 -0.50 11.52
CA GLU A 27 -13.32 -1.02 11.42
C GLU A 27 -13.34 -2.49 10.98
N ALA A 28 -14.51 -3.03 10.59
CA ALA A 28 -14.62 -4.43 10.16
C ALA A 28 -13.61 -4.82 9.07
N THR A 29 -13.24 -3.86 8.21
CA THR A 29 -12.11 -3.97 7.29
C THR A 29 -11.23 -2.72 7.46
N PRO A 30 -9.92 -2.89 7.74
CA PRO A 30 -9.05 -1.75 7.99
C PRO A 30 -8.86 -0.92 6.73
N LEU A 31 -8.93 0.40 6.88
CA LEU A 31 -8.50 1.35 5.86
C LEU A 31 -7.00 1.57 6.02
N CYS A 32 -6.23 1.37 4.96
CA CYS A 32 -4.78 1.49 4.99
C CYS A 32 -4.28 2.48 3.94
N ALA A 33 -3.34 3.35 4.34
CA ALA A 33 -2.57 4.18 3.44
C ALA A 33 -1.31 3.42 3.02
N PHE A 34 -0.98 3.45 1.73
CA PHE A 34 0.20 2.82 1.16
C PHE A 34 1.09 3.88 0.52
N THR A 35 2.40 3.70 0.63
CA THR A 35 3.36 4.74 0.28
C THR A 35 4.35 4.33 -0.81
N LEU A 36 5.03 5.33 -1.36
CA LEU A 36 6.19 5.15 -2.24
C LEU A 36 7.46 4.68 -1.51
N ARG A 37 7.43 4.60 -0.17
CA ARG A 37 8.61 4.33 0.65
C ARG A 37 8.94 2.84 0.62
N GLN A 38 10.22 2.54 0.49
CA GLN A 38 10.79 1.21 0.58
C GLN A 38 11.90 1.18 1.62
N GLN A 39 11.95 0.14 2.46
CA GLN A 39 12.94 0.03 3.54
C GLN A 39 13.27 -1.44 3.88
N PRO A 40 14.41 -1.71 4.56
CA PRO A 40 14.71 -3.04 5.10
C PRO A 40 13.81 -3.37 6.30
N PHE A 41 13.76 -4.65 6.66
CA PHE A 41 12.90 -5.16 7.74
C PHE A 41 13.20 -4.55 9.12
N ASP A 42 14.47 -4.26 9.40
CA ASP A 42 14.96 -3.73 10.68
C ASP A 42 14.90 -2.19 10.78
N ALA A 43 14.33 -1.53 9.77
CA ALA A 43 14.10 -0.10 9.81
C ALA A 43 13.08 0.28 10.91
N VAL A 44 13.37 1.38 11.60
CA VAL A 44 12.46 1.91 12.63
C VAL A 44 11.30 2.62 11.94
N ALA A 45 10.09 2.50 12.52
CA ALA A 45 8.94 3.29 12.10
C ALA A 45 9.29 4.79 12.12
N ALA A 46 8.89 5.50 11.06
CA ALA A 46 9.13 6.93 10.93
C ALA A 46 7.89 7.61 10.34
N PRO A 47 7.62 8.86 10.71
CA PRO A 47 6.43 9.59 10.25
C PRO A 47 6.28 9.55 8.73
N LEU A 48 5.04 9.39 8.26
CA LEU A 48 4.68 9.47 6.86
C LEU A 48 4.19 10.88 6.54
N THR A 49 4.53 11.38 5.36
CA THR A 49 4.01 12.64 4.83
C THR A 49 2.88 12.39 3.84
N PRO A 50 1.93 13.33 3.65
CA PRO A 50 0.87 13.18 2.65
C PRO A 50 1.40 12.94 1.22
N ALA A 51 2.55 13.53 0.89
CA ALA A 51 3.17 13.39 -0.44
C ALA A 51 3.75 11.99 -0.71
N GLU A 52 3.93 11.17 0.33
CA GLU A 52 4.41 9.80 0.18
C GLU A 52 3.26 8.83 -0.11
N ILE A 53 2.01 9.20 0.14
CA ILE A 53 0.85 8.32 -0.01
C ILE A 53 0.49 8.20 -1.49
N ILE A 54 0.49 6.97 -1.98
CA ILE A 54 0.22 6.66 -3.38
C ILE A 54 -1.15 6.01 -3.58
N ALA A 55 -1.64 5.32 -2.56
CA ALA A 55 -2.91 4.60 -2.58
C ALA A 55 -3.53 4.55 -1.18
N LEU A 56 -4.86 4.46 -1.13
CA LEU A 56 -5.64 4.37 0.08
C LEU A 56 -6.78 3.38 -0.16
N HIS A 57 -6.80 2.26 0.57
CA HIS A 57 -7.79 1.20 0.34
C HIS A 57 -8.18 0.49 1.63
N LYS A 58 -9.42 0.02 1.68
CA LYS A 58 -9.79 -1.05 2.60
C LYS A 58 -9.10 -2.33 2.15
N VAL A 59 -8.61 -3.11 3.09
CA VAL A 59 -7.95 -4.38 2.81
C VAL A 59 -8.53 -5.48 3.68
N ASP A 60 -8.50 -6.72 3.19
CA ASP A 60 -8.69 -7.87 4.07
C ASP A 60 -7.59 -7.84 5.16
N ALA A 61 -8.00 -7.98 6.41
CA ALA A 61 -7.12 -7.91 7.56
C ALA A 61 -6.23 -9.14 7.73
N ALA A 62 -6.37 -10.19 6.91
CA ALA A 62 -5.66 -11.46 7.06
C ALA A 62 -4.14 -11.28 7.28
N HIS A 63 -3.46 -10.56 6.37
CA HIS A 63 -2.00 -10.37 6.46
C HIS A 63 -1.54 -9.50 7.63
N LEU A 64 -2.39 -8.56 8.09
CA LEU A 64 -2.12 -7.79 9.30
C LEU A 64 -2.33 -8.64 10.57
N ALA A 65 -3.35 -9.51 10.57
CA ALA A 65 -3.72 -10.31 11.72
C ALA A 65 -2.76 -11.48 11.97
N ASP A 66 -2.31 -12.14 10.90
CA ASP A 66 -1.39 -13.27 10.95
C ASP A 66 0.10 -12.87 11.04
N GLY A 67 0.41 -11.60 10.75
CA GLY A 67 1.76 -11.03 10.83
C GLY A 67 2.57 -11.15 9.54
N THR A 68 1.97 -11.58 8.43
CA THR A 68 2.57 -11.52 7.09
C THR A 68 2.97 -10.09 6.72
N TRP A 69 2.17 -9.11 7.15
CA TRP A 69 2.49 -7.69 7.13
C TRP A 69 2.84 -7.25 8.56
N PRO A 70 4.13 -7.30 8.96
CA PRO A 70 4.51 -7.04 10.33
C PRO A 70 4.35 -5.56 10.66
N VAL A 71 3.73 -5.28 11.81
CA VAL A 71 3.68 -3.95 12.41
C VAL A 71 5.03 -3.64 13.06
N ILE A 72 5.61 -2.49 12.72
CA ILE A 72 6.96 -2.07 13.16
C ILE A 72 6.96 -0.87 14.10
N GLY A 73 5.80 -0.25 14.34
CA GLY A 73 5.64 0.86 15.26
C GLY A 73 4.35 1.62 15.04
N LEU A 74 4.20 2.74 15.73
CA LEU A 74 3.03 3.60 15.66
C LEU A 74 3.49 5.04 15.39
N GLU A 75 2.82 5.70 14.46
CA GLU A 75 3.14 7.08 14.09
C GLU A 75 1.87 7.90 13.84
N GLN A 76 1.99 9.22 13.85
CA GLN A 76 0.85 10.07 13.53
C GLN A 76 0.35 9.81 12.10
N ILE A 77 -0.97 9.65 11.95
CA ILE A 77 -1.59 9.50 10.63
C ILE A 77 -1.47 10.84 9.87
N PRO A 78 -0.89 10.86 8.66
CA PRO A 78 -0.79 12.06 7.85
C PRO A 78 -2.16 12.62 7.48
N GLN A 79 -2.21 13.89 7.07
CA GLN A 79 -3.43 14.46 6.52
C GLN A 79 -3.72 13.86 5.14
N ILE A 80 -4.78 13.05 5.08
CA ILE A 80 -5.24 12.42 3.84
C ILE A 80 -6.41 13.23 3.28
N SER A 81 -6.44 13.42 1.97
CA SER A 81 -7.52 14.08 1.26
C SER A 81 -8.89 13.50 1.63
N ALA A 82 -9.87 14.37 1.85
CA ALA A 82 -11.24 13.96 2.14
C ALA A 82 -11.85 13.17 0.98
N LEU A 83 -11.51 13.53 -0.27
CA LEU A 83 -11.98 12.82 -1.46
C LEU A 83 -11.42 11.40 -1.52
N ASP A 84 -10.11 11.23 -1.32
CA ASP A 84 -9.49 9.90 -1.34
C ASP A 84 -10.03 9.03 -0.21
N ARG A 85 -10.22 9.61 0.99
CA ARG A 85 -10.89 8.92 2.11
C ARG A 85 -12.30 8.47 1.76
N LEU A 86 -13.11 9.33 1.14
CA LEU A 86 -14.47 8.98 0.76
C LEU A 86 -14.46 7.82 -0.26
N ASN A 87 -13.68 7.95 -1.33
CA ASN A 87 -13.57 6.91 -2.37
C ASN A 87 -13.15 5.55 -1.78
N ALA A 88 -12.17 5.55 -0.88
CA ALA A 88 -11.65 4.33 -0.27
C ALA A 88 -12.62 3.70 0.75
N LEU A 89 -13.49 4.50 1.38
CA LEU A 89 -14.53 3.98 2.27
C LEU A 89 -15.69 3.35 1.49
N GLU A 90 -15.98 3.85 0.29
CA GLU A 90 -17.04 3.34 -0.59
C GLU A 90 -16.62 2.12 -1.42
N SER A 91 -15.31 1.88 -1.60
CA SER A 91 -14.80 0.73 -2.38
C SER A 91 -14.93 -0.60 -1.63
N ASP A 92 -14.88 -1.72 -2.34
CA ASP A 92 -14.78 -3.03 -1.69
C ASP A 92 -13.37 -3.26 -1.13
N PRO A 93 -13.22 -4.04 -0.04
CA PRO A 93 -11.92 -4.42 0.48
C PRO A 93 -11.09 -5.18 -0.56
N LEU A 94 -9.82 -4.81 -0.70
CA LEU A 94 -8.89 -5.50 -1.59
C LEU A 94 -8.24 -6.70 -0.91
N ASP A 95 -7.98 -7.73 -1.72
CA ASP A 95 -7.13 -8.85 -1.33
C ASP A 95 -5.68 -8.34 -1.09
N PRO A 96 -5.01 -8.75 0.00
CA PRO A 96 -3.63 -8.37 0.28
C PRO A 96 -2.65 -8.63 -0.87
N ALA A 97 -2.86 -9.68 -1.66
CA ALA A 97 -2.04 -9.99 -2.83
C ALA A 97 -2.12 -8.90 -3.92
N ILE A 98 -3.26 -8.19 -4.04
CA ILE A 98 -3.41 -7.06 -4.96
C ILE A 98 -2.54 -5.88 -4.51
N ILE A 99 -2.50 -5.60 -3.20
CA ILE A 99 -1.66 -4.54 -2.63
C ILE A 99 -0.19 -4.86 -2.80
N GLU A 100 0.21 -6.11 -2.52
CA GLU A 100 1.57 -6.58 -2.76
C GLU A 100 1.97 -6.42 -4.23
N ALA A 101 1.09 -6.79 -5.16
CA ALA A 101 1.32 -6.62 -6.59
C ALA A 101 1.44 -5.13 -6.98
N LEU A 102 0.59 -4.26 -6.44
CA LEU A 102 0.64 -2.81 -6.67
C LEU A 102 1.97 -2.22 -6.20
N LEU A 103 2.41 -2.52 -4.98
CA LEU A 103 3.67 -2.00 -4.44
C LEU A 103 4.88 -2.56 -5.20
N ASN A 104 4.87 -3.84 -5.54
CA ASN A 104 5.91 -4.40 -6.42
C ASN A 104 5.92 -3.71 -7.79
N ALA A 105 4.74 -3.41 -8.37
CA ALA A 105 4.65 -2.72 -9.65
C ALA A 105 5.16 -1.27 -9.57
N TRP A 106 4.84 -0.59 -8.47
CA TRP A 106 5.34 0.75 -8.16
C TRP A 106 6.87 0.80 -8.18
N HIS A 107 7.51 -0.21 -7.58
CA HIS A 107 8.96 -0.34 -7.54
C HIS A 107 9.58 -1.02 -8.78
N GLY A 108 8.79 -1.28 -9.82
CA GLY A 108 9.28 -1.90 -11.07
C GLY A 108 9.69 -3.36 -10.92
N LEU A 109 9.17 -4.06 -9.91
CA LEU A 109 9.41 -5.48 -9.59
C LEU A 109 8.29 -6.39 -10.11
N TYR A 110 7.14 -5.82 -10.43
CA TYR A 110 6.01 -6.50 -11.06
C TYR A 110 5.53 -5.70 -12.28
N PRO A 111 5.00 -6.33 -13.33
CA PRO A 111 4.49 -5.59 -14.47
C PRO A 111 3.29 -4.72 -14.08
N TRP A 112 3.32 -3.44 -14.41
CA TRP A 112 2.19 -2.53 -14.21
C TRP A 112 0.94 -3.00 -14.97
N ASP A 113 1.13 -3.60 -16.14
CA ASP A 113 0.09 -4.26 -16.93
C ASP A 113 -0.01 -5.78 -16.63
N GLY A 114 0.29 -6.16 -15.38
CA GLY A 114 0.28 -7.54 -14.90
C GLY A 114 -1.10 -8.20 -14.99
N PHE A 115 -2.14 -7.43 -14.68
CA PHE A 115 -3.54 -7.86 -14.70
C PHE A 115 -4.15 -7.86 -16.12
N PRO A 116 -5.30 -8.56 -16.33
CA PRO A 116 -5.98 -8.55 -17.63
C PRO A 116 -6.38 -7.15 -18.11
N ASP A 117 -6.86 -6.30 -17.18
CA ASP A 117 -7.03 -4.87 -17.41
C ASP A 117 -5.69 -4.15 -17.15
N ARG A 118 -5.17 -3.50 -18.20
CA ARG A 118 -3.87 -2.80 -18.16
C ARG A 118 -3.90 -1.52 -17.34
N THR A 119 -5.09 -0.98 -17.07
CA THR A 119 -5.31 0.25 -16.30
C THR A 119 -5.71 -0.04 -14.86
N PHE A 120 -5.74 -1.32 -14.48
CA PHE A 120 -6.19 -1.76 -13.17
C PHE A 120 -5.48 -1.02 -12.02
N PHE A 121 -4.15 -0.93 -12.05
CA PHE A 121 -3.40 -0.23 -11.01
C PHE A 121 -3.57 1.29 -11.05
N ASP A 122 -3.79 1.90 -12.22
CA ASP A 122 -4.07 3.33 -12.30
C ASP A 122 -5.37 3.68 -11.55
N GLY A 123 -6.36 2.79 -11.57
CA GLY A 123 -7.60 2.92 -10.79
C GLY A 123 -7.44 2.75 -9.27
N LEU A 124 -6.29 2.25 -8.79
CA LEU A 124 -6.00 2.09 -7.36
C LEU A 124 -5.26 3.29 -6.76
N LEU A 125 -4.82 4.25 -7.57
CA LEU A 125 -4.03 5.38 -7.07
C LEU A 125 -4.92 6.46 -6.45
N CYS A 126 -4.37 7.16 -5.45
CA CYS A 126 -5.00 8.37 -4.93
C CYS A 126 -5.14 9.45 -6.03
N THR A 127 -6.09 10.35 -5.83
CA THR A 127 -6.37 11.43 -6.78
C THR A 127 -5.11 12.27 -7.05
N GLY A 128 -4.74 12.40 -8.32
CA GLY A 128 -3.56 13.18 -8.74
C GLY A 128 -2.22 12.41 -8.67
N VAL A 129 -2.21 11.19 -8.16
CA VAL A 129 -1.04 10.30 -8.22
C VAL A 129 -1.04 9.60 -9.57
N SER A 130 0.09 9.66 -10.27
CA SER A 130 0.30 8.98 -11.54
C SER A 130 1.24 7.80 -11.37
N LYS A 131 1.15 6.82 -12.29
CA LYS A 131 2.12 5.73 -12.41
C LYS A 131 3.56 6.23 -12.31
N PRO A 132 4.44 5.61 -11.51
CA PRO A 132 5.80 6.10 -11.31
C PRO A 132 6.69 5.79 -12.51
N ALA A 133 7.77 6.55 -12.66
CA ALA A 133 8.76 6.33 -13.72
C ALA A 133 9.49 4.98 -13.62
N SER A 134 9.53 4.39 -12.42
CA SER A 134 10.08 3.05 -12.15
C SER A 134 9.19 1.91 -12.64
N ALA A 135 7.90 2.16 -12.89
CA ALA A 135 6.96 1.13 -13.31
C ALA A 135 7.36 0.55 -14.67
N ARG A 136 7.34 -0.78 -14.76
CA ARG A 136 7.69 -1.54 -15.96
C ARG A 136 6.48 -2.28 -16.48
N THR A 137 6.37 -2.41 -17.79
CA THR A 137 5.39 -3.29 -18.45
C THR A 137 5.96 -4.70 -18.65
N LYS A 138 5.11 -5.68 -18.97
CA LYS A 138 5.52 -7.08 -19.21
C LYS A 138 6.70 -7.19 -20.18
N GLY A 139 6.72 -6.38 -21.25
CA GLY A 139 7.80 -6.39 -22.24
C GLY A 139 9.15 -5.82 -21.75
N GLN A 140 9.18 -5.18 -20.58
CA GLN A 140 10.38 -4.54 -20.01
C GLN A 140 10.97 -5.34 -18.83
N LEU A 141 10.29 -6.41 -18.39
CA LEU A 141 10.71 -7.27 -17.29
C LEU A 141 11.28 -8.63 -17.76
N ALA A 142 11.29 -8.86 -19.07
CA ALA A 142 11.82 -10.07 -19.71
C ALA A 142 13.35 -10.01 -19.90
#